data_AF-A0A813G9Z6-F1
#
_entry.id   AF-A0A813G9Z6-F1
#
_cell.length_a   1.000
_cell.length_b   1.000
_cell.length_c   1.000
_cell.angle_alpha   90.00
_cell.angle_beta   90.00
_cell.angle_gamma   90.00
#
_symmetry.space_group_name_H-M   'P 1'
#
loop_
_entity.id
_entity.type
_entity.pdbx_description
1 polymer ?
#
loop_
_entity_poly.entity_id
_entity_poly.type
_entity_poly.pdbx_seq_one_letter_code
_entity_poly.pdbx_strand_id
1 'polypeptide(L)'
;YTPHFDNRGHNGRVLTCIMYLNPFWQTGDGAELKIWPRAKGLERAGPCRDFAPLHGRLVAFLCSGRNLHEVSPVASDRALVEPRVAISCWYYDTSCMNDELTDDAP
;
A
#
# COMPACT_ATOMS: atom_id res chain seq x y z
N TYR A 1 -3.07 -3.35 9.00
CA TYR A 1 -3.92 -3.12 7.80
C TYR A 1 -4.10 -4.47 7.14
N THR A 2 -5.33 -4.98 7.00
CA THR A 2 -5.60 -6.33 6.50
C THR A 2 -5.30 -6.50 4.99
N PRO A 3 -5.15 -7.72 4.46
CA PRO A 3 -4.90 -7.94 3.03
C PRO A 3 -5.89 -7.22 2.12
N HIS A 4 -5.38 -6.46 1.15
CA HIS A 4 -6.19 -5.71 0.21
C HIS A 4 -5.46 -5.35 -1.08
N PHE A 5 -6.25 -4.89 -2.06
CA PHE A 5 -5.80 -4.18 -3.24
C PHE A 5 -6.22 -2.72 -3.11
N ASP A 6 -5.42 -1.79 -3.64
CA ASP A 6 -5.71 -0.36 -3.57
C ASP A 6 -6.73 0.11 -4.61
N ASN A 7 -6.82 -0.59 -5.74
CA ASN A 7 -7.89 -0.41 -6.72
C ASN A 7 -8.89 -1.56 -6.59
N ARG A 8 -9.93 -1.34 -5.78
CA ARG A 8 -11.12 -2.19 -5.70
C ARG A 8 -12.23 -1.47 -6.46
N GLY A 9 -12.75 -2.09 -7.51
CA GLY A 9 -13.92 -1.56 -8.24
C GLY A 9 -13.63 -0.36 -9.14
N HIS A 10 -12.50 -0.36 -9.87
CA HIS A 10 -12.18 0.64 -10.90
C HIS A 10 -12.14 2.10 -10.39
N ASN A 11 -11.63 2.33 -9.18
CA ASN A 11 -11.52 3.68 -8.59
C ASN A 11 -10.46 4.60 -9.25
N GLY A 12 -9.98 4.23 -10.42
CA GLY A 12 -8.98 4.92 -11.23
C GLY A 12 -7.55 4.95 -10.71
N ARG A 13 -7.25 4.43 -9.51
CA ARG A 13 -5.88 4.38 -9.00
C ARG A 13 -5.04 3.43 -9.86
N VAL A 14 -3.89 3.90 -10.32
CA VAL A 14 -2.93 3.10 -11.11
C VAL A 14 -1.60 2.87 -10.40
N LEU A 15 -1.15 3.81 -9.57
CA LEU A 15 0.11 3.72 -8.85
C LEU A 15 -0.08 4.16 -7.41
N THR A 16 0.38 3.34 -6.48
CA THR A 16 0.54 3.69 -5.07
C THR A 16 1.99 4.04 -4.81
N CYS A 17 2.23 5.18 -4.17
CA CYS A 17 3.53 5.63 -3.69
C CYS A 17 3.45 5.86 -2.17
N ILE A 18 4.34 5.24 -1.40
CA ILE A 18 4.39 5.35 0.06
C ILE A 18 5.80 5.78 0.46
N MET A 19 5.92 6.96 1.08
CA MET A 19 7.16 7.47 1.67
C MET A 19 7.15 7.23 3.18
N TYR A 20 8.20 6.59 3.69
CA TYR A 20 8.34 6.31 5.12
C TYR A 20 9.23 7.33 5.82
N LEU A 21 8.82 7.75 7.02
CA LEU A 21 9.45 8.83 7.80
C LEU A 21 9.89 8.37 9.20
N ASN A 22 10.46 7.16 9.32
CA ASN A 22 10.73 6.52 10.61
C ASN A 22 12.24 6.37 10.89
N PRO A 23 12.92 7.42 11.41
CA PRO A 23 14.40 7.47 11.48
C PRO A 23 15.01 6.44 12.43
N PHE A 24 14.23 5.94 13.38
CA PHE A 24 14.70 5.01 14.41
C PHE A 24 14.10 3.61 14.28
N TRP A 25 13.49 3.29 13.13
CA TRP A 25 12.91 1.97 12.91
C TRP A 25 14.00 0.90 12.81
N GLN A 26 13.87 -0.17 13.60
CA GLN A 26 14.84 -1.25 13.65
C GLN A 26 14.25 -2.56 13.11
N THR A 27 15.13 -3.46 12.70
CA THR A 27 14.73 -4.84 12.37
C THR A 27 14.04 -5.47 13.57
N GLY A 28 12.82 -5.99 13.34
CA GLY A 28 12.00 -6.63 14.37
C GLY A 28 10.95 -5.73 15.02
N ASP A 29 10.91 -4.43 14.71
CA ASP A 29 9.85 -3.53 15.22
C ASP A 29 8.50 -3.75 14.50
N GLY A 30 8.49 -4.54 13.42
CA GLY A 30 7.31 -4.92 12.68
C GLY A 30 6.87 -3.84 11.68
N ALA A 31 5.57 -3.82 11.40
CA ALA A 31 4.90 -2.90 10.49
C ALA A 31 5.47 -2.84 9.06
N GLU A 32 6.07 -3.95 8.62
CA GLU A 32 6.49 -4.15 7.25
C GLU A 32 5.29 -4.13 6.32
N LEU A 33 5.44 -3.44 5.19
CA LEU A 33 4.55 -3.61 4.05
C LEU A 33 4.89 -4.92 3.36
N LYS A 34 3.94 -5.84 3.31
CA LYS A 34 4.06 -7.12 2.60
C LYS A 34 3.25 -7.08 1.32
N ILE A 35 3.86 -7.48 0.21
CA ILE A 35 3.26 -7.49 -1.13
C ILE A 35 3.38 -8.87 -1.75
N TRP A 36 2.28 -9.40 -2.28
CA TRP A 36 2.21 -10.63 -3.07
C TRP A 36 1.77 -10.31 -4.51
N PRO A 37 2.73 -10.13 -5.44
CA PRO A 37 2.44 -9.75 -6.84
C PRO A 37 1.73 -10.84 -7.68
N ARG A 38 1.60 -12.05 -7.13
CA ARG A 38 1.01 -13.23 -7.77
C ARG A 38 -0.21 -13.75 -7.00
N ALA A 39 -0.77 -12.95 -6.10
CA ALA A 39 -1.98 -13.29 -5.36
C ALA A 39 -3.16 -13.57 -6.31
N LYS A 40 -4.05 -14.47 -5.88
CA LYS A 40 -5.31 -14.77 -6.57
C LYS A 40 -6.46 -14.31 -5.68
N GLY A 41 -7.00 -13.12 -5.98
CA GLY A 41 -7.92 -12.47 -5.03
C GLY A 41 -7.22 -12.18 -3.70
N LEU A 42 -7.87 -12.48 -2.57
CA LEU A 42 -7.27 -12.32 -1.24
C LEU A 42 -6.37 -13.50 -0.82
N GLU A 43 -6.22 -14.52 -1.66
CA GLU A 43 -5.30 -15.63 -1.41
C GLU A 43 -3.85 -15.18 -1.64
N ARG A 44 -3.04 -15.25 -0.58
CA ARG A 44 -1.60 -15.00 -0.63
C ARG A 44 -0.92 -16.11 -1.44
N ALA A 45 -0.60 -15.83 -2.70
CA ALA A 45 0.05 -16.79 -3.59
C ALA A 45 1.38 -16.25 -4.15
N GLY A 46 2.36 -17.15 -4.28
CA GLY A 46 3.70 -16.85 -4.78
C GLY A 46 4.61 -16.14 -3.76
N PRO A 47 5.76 -15.62 -4.22
CA PRO A 47 6.74 -15.01 -3.33
C PRO A 47 6.21 -13.70 -2.73
N CYS A 48 6.40 -13.55 -1.42
CA CYS A 48 6.17 -12.30 -0.70
C CYS A 48 7.39 -11.39 -0.84
N ARG A 49 7.15 -10.07 -0.97
CA ARG A 49 8.16 -9.04 -0.77
C ARG A 49 7.76 -8.21 0.45
N ASP A 50 8.65 -8.10 1.42
CA ASP A 50 8.46 -7.30 2.62
C ASP A 50 9.37 -6.07 2.62
N PHE A 51 8.82 -4.95 3.07
CA PHE A 51 9.51 -3.68 3.14
C PHE A 51 9.33 -3.08 4.53
N ALA A 52 10.41 -3.10 5.32
CA ALA A 52 10.46 -2.34 6.56
C ALA A 52 10.23 -0.85 6.27
N PRO A 53 9.49 -0.12 7.13
CA PRO A 53 9.13 1.27 6.91
C PRO A 53 10.29 2.23 7.27
N LEU A 54 11.47 2.02 6.71
CA LEU A 54 12.67 2.80 7.07
C LEU A 54 12.57 4.26 6.60
N HIS A 55 13.10 5.20 7.38
CA HIS A 55 13.15 6.61 6.97
C HIS A 55 13.77 6.83 5.59
N GLY A 56 13.13 7.69 4.79
CA GLY A 56 13.56 8.03 3.44
C GLY A 56 13.27 6.95 2.40
N ARG A 57 12.69 5.80 2.79
CA ARG A 57 12.30 4.75 1.84
C ARG A 57 10.99 5.14 1.15
N LEU A 58 11.07 5.26 -0.17
CA LEU A 58 9.91 5.26 -1.06
C LEU A 58 9.63 3.84 -1.55
N VAL A 59 8.40 3.37 -1.38
CA VAL A 59 7.90 2.15 -2.03
C VAL A 59 6.83 2.56 -3.04
N ALA A 60 6.94 2.07 -4.27
CA ALA A 60 5.96 2.31 -5.31
C ALA A 60 5.54 0.99 -5.97
N PHE A 61 4.24 0.79 -6.20
CA PHE A 61 3.72 -0.39 -6.88
C PHE A 61 2.40 -0.09 -7.60
N LEU A 62 2.17 -0.82 -8.69
CA LEU A 62 0.97 -0.67 -9.50
C LEU A 62 -0.28 -1.16 -8.75
N CYS A 63 -1.39 -0.43 -8.86
CA CYS A 63 -2.66 -0.81 -8.26
C CYS A 63 -3.40 -1.92 -9.04
N SER A 64 -2.91 -2.29 -10.22
CA SER A 64 -3.57 -3.16 -11.20
C SER A 64 -3.72 -4.61 -10.74
N GLY A 65 -4.64 -4.89 -9.81
CA GLY A 65 -5.17 -6.22 -9.45
C GLY A 65 -4.16 -7.30 -9.02
N ARG A 66 -2.86 -6.97 -8.97
CA ARG A 66 -1.77 -7.94 -8.87
C ARG A 66 -1.05 -7.83 -7.54
N ASN A 67 -1.06 -6.67 -6.91
CA ASN A 67 -0.31 -6.40 -5.69
C ASN A 67 -1.24 -6.47 -4.47
N LEU A 68 -1.63 -7.69 -4.08
CA LEU A 68 -2.27 -7.90 -2.78
C LEU A 68 -1.24 -7.50 -1.72
N HIS A 69 -1.62 -6.63 -0.81
CA HIS A 69 -0.70 -6.17 0.20
C HIS A 69 -1.37 -6.00 1.56
N GLU A 70 -0.55 -6.06 2.60
CA GLU A 70 -0.94 -5.85 3.97
C GLU A 70 0.19 -5.13 4.72
N VAL A 71 -0.14 -4.61 5.90
CA VAL A 71 0.87 -4.07 6.82
C VAL A 71 0.82 -4.91 8.06
N SER A 72 1.95 -5.57 8.37
CA SER A 72 2.12 -6.36 9.58
C SER A 72 1.81 -5.50 10.83
N PRO A 73 1.42 -6.10 11.96
CA PRO A 73 1.35 -5.37 13.22
C PRO A 73 2.71 -4.78 13.62
N VAL A 74 2.70 -3.72 14.42
CA VAL A 74 3.87 -3.31 15.20
C VAL A 74 4.12 -4.39 16.26
N ALA A 75 5.39 -4.76 16.49
CA ALA A 75 5.74 -5.78 17.47
C ALA A 75 5.31 -5.36 18.88
N SER A 76 4.51 -6.19 19.55
CA SER A 76 3.90 -5.89 20.86
C SER A 76 4.82 -6.16 22.05
N ASP A 77 5.93 -6.87 21.84
CA ASP A 77 6.92 -7.25 22.85
C ASP A 77 8.05 -6.23 23.01
N ARG A 78 8.05 -5.17 22.20
CA ARG A 78 9.01 -4.07 22.26
C ARG A 78 8.44 -2.91 23.09
N ALA A 79 9.05 -2.66 24.24
CA ALA A 79 8.59 -1.65 25.20
C ALA A 79 8.60 -0.21 24.66
N LEU A 80 9.38 0.09 23.61
CA LEU A 80 9.52 1.42 23.02
C LEU A 80 9.66 1.30 21.49
N VAL A 81 8.54 1.20 20.78
CA VAL A 81 8.51 1.40 19.32
C VAL A 81 7.90 2.77 19.03
N GLU A 82 8.63 3.59 18.27
CA GLU A 82 8.15 4.90 17.83
C GLU A 82 6.91 4.77 16.92
N PRO A 83 6.03 5.79 16.84
CA PRO A 83 4.90 5.77 15.92
C PRO A 83 5.35 5.58 14.47
N ARG A 84 4.66 4.68 13.75
CA ARG A 84 4.88 4.52 12.31
C ARG A 84 4.26 5.68 11.53
N VAL A 85 5.11 6.47 10.90
CA VAL A 85 4.75 7.59 10.04
C VAL A 85 5.01 7.26 8.57
N ALA A 86 4.03 7.55 7.72
CA ALA A 86 4.12 7.42 6.27
C ALA A 86 3.25 8.46 5.57
N ILE A 87 3.67 8.87 4.37
CA ILE A 87 2.87 9.67 3.43
C ILE A 87 2.52 8.76 2.25
N SER A 88 1.23 8.68 1.92
CA SER A 88 0.75 7.95 0.75
C SER A 88 0.23 8.91 -0.31
N CYS A 89 0.61 8.67 -1.56
CA CYS A 89 0.11 9.37 -2.73
C CYS A 89 -0.35 8.32 -3.76
N TRP A 90 -1.46 8.59 -4.44
CA TRP A 90 -1.95 7.76 -5.54
C TRP A 90 -1.97 8.57 -6.82
N TYR A 91 -1.50 7.97 -7.90
CA TYR A 91 -1.70 8.49 -9.24
C TYR A 91 -2.88 7.77 -9.88
N TYR A 92 -3.65 8.53 -10.64
CA TYR A 92 -4.89 8.10 -11.25
C TYR A 92 -4.76 8.11 -12.77
N ASP A 93 -5.38 7.13 -13.41
CA ASP A 93 -5.70 7.21 -14.83
C ASP A 93 -7.01 8.00 -14.94
N THR A 94 -6.95 9.11 -15.67
CA THR A 94 -8.10 10.01 -15.81
C THR A 94 -9.15 9.46 -16.77
N SER A 95 -8.79 8.50 -17.65
CA SER A 95 -9.74 7.89 -18.58
C SER A 95 -10.83 7.08 -17.87
N CYS A 96 -10.52 6.51 -16.70
CA CYS A 96 -11.47 5.79 -15.86
C CYS A 96 -12.20 6.68 -14.84
N MET A 97 -12.05 8.00 -14.92
CA MET A 97 -12.83 8.97 -14.12
C MET A 97 -13.94 9.66 -14.91
N ASN A 98 -14.03 9.42 -16.22
CA ASN A 98 -14.94 10.16 -17.12
C ASN A 98 -16.37 9.62 -17.21
N ASP A 99 -16.74 8.57 -16.47
CA ASP A 99 -18.11 8.02 -16.49
C ASP A 99 -19.10 8.80 -15.60
N GLU A 100 -18.68 9.84 -14.87
CA GLU A 100 -19.55 10.64 -13.97
C GLU A 100 -19.72 12.12 -14.36
N LEU A 101 -19.28 12.56 -15.54
CA LEU A 101 -19.34 13.99 -15.95
C LEU A 101 -20.22 14.30 -17.18
N THR A 102 -21.10 13.39 -17.62
CA THR A 102 -21.99 13.65 -18.77
C THR A 102 -23.48 13.81 -18.45
N ASP A 103 -23.87 13.95 -17.18
CA ASP A 103 -25.29 14.13 -16.81
C ASP A 103 -25.48 15.29 -15.83
N ASP A 104 -25.04 16.49 -16.24
CA ASP A 104 -25.61 17.79 -15.82
C ASP A 104 -24.80 18.94 -16.45
N ALA A 105 -25.13 19.29 -17.68
CA ALA A 105 -24.89 20.62 -18.23
C ALA A 105 -26.16 21.06 -18.97
N PRO A 106 -26.61 22.32 -18.78
CA PRO A 106 -27.98 22.78 -19.06
C PRO A 106 -28.38 22.76 -20.55
#